data_AF-A0A4R0QGV5-F1
#
_entry.id   AF-A0A4R0QGV5-F1
#
_cell.length_a   1.000
_cell.length_b   1.000
_cell.length_c   1.000
_cell.angle_alpha   90.00
_cell.angle_beta   90.00
_cell.angle_gamma   90.00
#
_symmetry.space_group_name_H-M   'P 1'
#
loop_
_entity.id
_entity.type
_entity.pdbx_description
1 polymer ?
#
loop_
_entity_poly.entity_id
_entity_poly.type
_entity_poly.pdbx_seq_one_letter_code
_entity_poly.pdbx_strand_id
1 'polypeptide(L)'
;MLAAYSVEDLSKTKLKILSIYGDQNKVLNREKVQAGHALLPTDYEEVVISGGNHAGFGHYGPQNGDGKAIISSQEQHDQTIKAILNFIEAN
;
A
#
# COMPACT_ATOMS: atom_id res chain seq x y z
N MET A 1 3.32 -1.39 -5.02
CA MET A 1 4.02 -0.64 -3.96
C MET A 1 3.39 -0.95 -2.62
N LEU A 2 4.19 -1.08 -1.57
CA LEU A 2 3.69 -1.30 -0.20
C LEU A 2 4.01 -0.06 0.65
N ALA A 3 2.99 0.52 1.27
CA ALA A 3 3.09 1.65 2.19
C ALA A 3 3.78 2.92 1.65
N ALA A 4 3.81 3.09 0.33
CA ALA A 4 4.43 4.21 -0.37
C ALA A 4 3.64 4.57 -1.64
N TYR A 5 3.95 5.71 -2.24
CA TYR A 5 3.32 6.23 -3.47
C TYR A 5 4.36 6.35 -4.59
N SER A 6 3.91 6.28 -5.85
CA SER A 6 4.80 6.47 -6.99
C SER A 6 5.31 7.91 -7.06
N VAL A 7 6.59 8.06 -7.39
CA VAL A 7 7.22 9.36 -7.69
C VAL A 7 7.65 9.46 -9.15
N GLU A 8 7.57 8.36 -9.90
CA GLU A 8 7.85 8.31 -11.32
C GLU A 8 6.54 8.24 -12.11
N ASP A 9 6.52 8.89 -13.28
CA ASP A 9 5.38 8.83 -14.19
C ASP A 9 5.36 7.48 -14.92
N LEU A 10 4.46 6.62 -14.46
CA LEU A 10 4.18 5.30 -15.02
C LEU A 10 2.89 5.29 -15.84
N SER A 11 2.19 6.43 -15.97
CA SER A 11 0.85 6.54 -16.54
C SER A 11 0.73 6.05 -17.98
N LYS A 12 1.84 6.10 -18.74
CA LYS A 12 1.93 5.67 -20.14
C LYS A 12 2.54 4.28 -20.33
N THR A 13 2.87 3.60 -19.24
CA THR A 13 3.43 2.24 -19.30
C THR A 13 2.31 1.22 -19.48
N LYS A 14 2.68 -0.01 -19.86
CA LYS A 14 1.77 -1.17 -19.84
C LYS A 14 1.89 -1.98 -18.55
N LEU A 15 2.55 -1.42 -17.53
CA LEU A 15 2.75 -2.13 -16.27
C LEU A 15 1.42 -2.24 -15.54
N LYS A 16 1.13 -3.43 -15.03
CA LYS A 16 0.08 -3.62 -14.03
C LYS A 16 0.63 -3.17 -12.68
N ILE A 17 -0.10 -2.32 -11.98
CA ILE A 17 0.34 -1.75 -10.71
C ILE A 17 -0.69 -2.02 -9.63
N LEU A 18 -0.21 -2.59 -8.53
CA LEU A 18 -0.95 -2.73 -7.27
C LEU A 18 -0.34 -1.79 -6.22
N SER A 19 -1.17 -0.93 -5.63
CA SER A 19 -0.82 -0.07 -4.49
C SER A 19 -1.51 -0.59 -3.23
N ILE A 20 -0.75 -0.85 -2.17
CA ILE A 20 -1.30 -1.33 -0.88
C ILE A 20 -0.79 -0.46 0.26
N TYR A 21 -1.68 0.04 1.11
CA TYR A 21 -1.29 0.74 2.34
C TYR A 21 -2.34 0.60 3.44
N GLY A 22 -1.94 0.80 4.69
CA GLY A 22 -2.86 0.79 5.83
C GLY A 22 -3.53 2.15 6.09
N ASP A 23 -4.74 2.16 6.65
CA ASP A 23 -5.46 3.40 7.03
C ASP A 23 -4.90 4.08 8.29
N GLN A 24 -4.23 3.33 9.17
CA GLN A 24 -3.55 3.84 10.38
C GLN A 24 -2.12 4.29 10.12
N ASN A 25 -1.64 4.21 8.88
CA ASN A 25 -0.32 4.69 8.50
C ASN A 25 -0.30 6.23 8.56
N LYS A 26 0.39 6.76 9.57
CA LYS A 26 0.56 8.20 9.81
C LYS A 26 1.86 8.77 9.24
N VAL A 27 2.79 7.91 8.80
CA VAL A 27 4.03 8.33 8.13
C VAL A 27 3.79 8.58 6.64
N LEU A 28 2.81 7.90 6.06
CA LEU A 28 2.41 8.07 4.67
C LEU A 28 1.75 9.42 4.46
N ASN A 29 2.39 10.24 3.62
CA ASN A 29 1.82 11.52 3.20
C ASN A 29 0.64 11.26 2.24
N ARG A 30 -0.58 11.46 2.73
CA ARG A 30 -1.83 11.23 1.97
C ARG A 30 -1.98 12.14 0.75
N GLU A 31 -1.53 13.39 0.84
CA GLU A 31 -1.56 14.32 -0.29
C GLU A 31 -0.66 13.82 -1.42
N LYS A 32 0.51 13.27 -1.08
CA LYS A 32 1.42 12.68 -2.07
C LYS A 32 0.93 11.36 -2.65
N VAL A 33 0.18 10.56 -1.88
CA VAL A 33 -0.53 9.39 -2.42
C VAL A 33 -1.53 9.84 -3.48
N GLN A 34 -2.39 10.80 -3.13
CA GLN A 34 -3.41 11.31 -4.05
C GLN A 34 -2.80 11.97 -5.30
N ALA A 35 -1.73 12.75 -5.14
CA ALA A 35 -1.00 13.32 -6.28
C ALA A 35 -0.32 12.23 -7.12
N GLY A 36 0.22 11.19 -6.48
CA GLY A 36 0.86 10.05 -7.13
C GLY A 36 -0.10 9.21 -7.97
N HIS A 37 -1.41 9.24 -7.71
CA HIS A 37 -2.40 8.54 -8.55
C HIS A 37 -2.40 9.04 -10.00
N ALA A 38 -2.11 10.33 -10.22
CA ALA A 38 -1.97 10.88 -11.57
C ALA A 38 -0.75 10.33 -12.33
N LEU A 39 0.21 9.72 -11.61
CA LEU A 39 1.41 9.10 -12.16
C LEU A 39 1.24 7.61 -12.44
N LEU A 40 0.07 7.02 -12.15
CA LEU A 40 -0.19 5.61 -12.36
C LEU A 40 -1.02 5.39 -13.64
N PRO A 41 -0.92 4.20 -14.27
CA PRO A 41 -1.87 3.79 -15.31
C PRO A 41 -3.30 3.87 -14.81
N THR A 42 -4.27 4.14 -15.69
CA THR A 42 -5.68 4.30 -15.31
C THR A 42 -6.32 3.02 -14.75
N ASP A 43 -5.71 1.87 -15.01
CA ASP A 43 -6.13 0.54 -14.57
C ASP A 43 -5.30 0.00 -13.39
N TYR A 44 -4.65 0.88 -12.62
CA TYR A 44 -4.00 0.48 -11.37
C TYR A 44 -5.02 -0.02 -10.34
N GLU A 45 -4.60 -0.97 -9.50
CA GLU A 45 -5.39 -1.48 -8.39
C GLU A 45 -4.90 -0.86 -7.07
N GLU A 46 -5.84 -0.48 -6.20
CA GLU A 46 -5.55 0.07 -4.88
C GLU A 46 -6.24 -0.75 -3.78
N VAL A 47 -5.49 -1.10 -2.74
CA VAL A 47 -5.98 -1.81 -1.56
C VAL A 47 -5.61 -1.04 -0.30
N VAL A 48 -6.62 -0.61 0.44
CA VAL A 48 -6.46 0.03 1.74
C VAL A 48 -6.75 -0.98 2.84
N ILE A 49 -5.73 -1.36 3.62
CA ILE A 49 -5.86 -2.30 4.72
C ILE A 49 -6.42 -1.57 5.94
N SER A 50 -7.67 -1.87 6.31
CA SER A 50 -8.27 -1.23 7.48
C SER A 50 -7.59 -1.70 8.76
N GLY A 51 -7.24 -0.74 9.62
CA GLY A 51 -6.52 -0.98 10.86
C GLY A 51 -5.02 -1.21 10.71
N GLY A 52 -4.50 -1.33 9.48
CA GLY A 52 -3.07 -1.53 9.22
C GLY A 52 -2.26 -0.23 9.30
N ASN A 53 -0.96 -0.32 9.60
CA ASN A 53 -0.03 0.82 9.62
C ASN A 53 1.18 0.58 8.68
N HIS A 54 2.18 1.47 8.67
CA HIS A 54 3.39 1.32 7.83
C HIS A 54 4.24 0.13 8.26
N ALA A 55 4.50 0.01 9.57
CA ALA A 55 5.37 -1.01 10.13
C ALA A 55 4.82 -2.43 9.95
N GLY A 56 3.49 -2.58 9.91
CA GLY A 56 2.83 -3.86 9.73
C GLY A 56 3.06 -4.55 8.39
N PHE A 57 3.77 -3.93 7.44
CA PHE A 57 4.24 -4.60 6.22
C PHE A 57 5.60 -5.31 6.40
N GLY A 58 6.33 -5.01 7.45
CA GLY A 58 7.62 -5.63 7.75
C GLY A 58 7.65 -6.26 9.14
N HIS A 59 8.73 -6.99 9.41
CA HIS A 59 8.94 -7.64 10.71
C HIS A 59 9.98 -6.91 11.58
N TYR A 60 9.96 -5.57 11.53
CA TYR A 60 10.91 -4.71 12.27
C TYR A 60 10.27 -4.02 13.49
N GLY A 61 9.01 -4.32 13.78
CA GLY A 61 8.27 -3.77 14.93
C GLY A 61 7.85 -2.31 14.75
N PRO A 62 7.18 -1.72 15.77
CA PRO A 62 6.65 -0.36 15.69
C PRO A 62 7.72 0.68 15.39
N GLN A 63 7.41 1.62 14.51
CA GLN A 63 8.29 2.76 14.17
C GLN A 63 7.74 4.06 14.74
N ASN A 64 8.64 5.00 15.05
CA ASN A 64 8.23 6.30 15.55
C ASN A 64 7.44 7.06 14.47
N GLY A 65 6.31 7.65 14.84
CA GLY A 65 5.43 8.40 13.94
C GLY A 65 4.47 7.58 13.08
N ASP A 66 4.58 6.25 13.04
CA ASP A 66 3.76 5.36 12.20
C ASP A 66 2.27 5.37 12.54
N GLY A 67 1.94 5.66 13.80
CA GLY A 67 0.61 5.40 14.33
C GLY A 67 0.48 3.96 14.83
N LYS A 68 -0.63 3.69 15.52
CA LYS A 68 -0.88 2.41 16.18
C LYS A 68 -1.79 1.56 15.29
N ALA A 69 -1.30 0.41 14.83
CA ALA A 69 -2.15 -0.58 14.18
C ALA A 69 -3.25 -1.07 15.12
N ILE A 70 -4.42 -1.34 14.54
CA ILE A 70 -5.59 -1.92 15.22
C ILE A 70 -5.60 -3.45 15.02
N ILE A 71 -5.03 -3.93 13.92
CA ILE A 71 -4.85 -5.35 13.62
C ILE A 71 -3.41 -5.81 13.96
N SER A 72 -3.21 -7.13 14.04
CA SER A 72 -1.87 -7.69 14.23
C SER A 72 -1.06 -7.60 12.93
N SER A 73 0.28 -7.66 13.03
CA SER A 73 1.13 -7.76 11.83
C SER A 73 0.81 -9.00 11.02
N GLN A 74 0.42 -10.11 11.65
CA GLN A 74 0.03 -11.32 10.94
C GLN A 74 -1.23 -11.09 10.10
N GLU A 75 -2.25 -10.46 10.67
CA GLU A 75 -3.49 -10.12 9.96
C GLU A 75 -3.21 -9.17 8.78
N GLN A 76 -2.36 -8.16 8.98
CA GLN A 76 -1.95 -7.26 7.90
C GLN A 76 -1.17 -8.01 6.80
N HIS A 77 -0.28 -8.93 7.16
CA HIS A 77 0.44 -9.76 6.20
C HIS A 77 -0.51 -10.67 5.42
N ASP A 78 -1.46 -11.32 6.08
CA ASP A 78 -2.42 -12.22 5.44
C ASP A 78 -3.27 -11.46 4.40
N GLN A 79 -3.74 -10.25 4.75
CA GLN A 79 -4.45 -9.38 3.81
C GLN A 79 -3.56 -8.91 2.66
N THR A 80 -2.29 -8.58 2.95
CA THR A 80 -1.30 -8.19 1.92
C THR A 80 -1.03 -9.34 0.95
N ILE A 81 -0.80 -10.56 1.46
CA ILE A 81 -0.59 -11.77 0.66
C ILE A 81 -1.79 -12.02 -0.23
N LYS A 82 -3.01 -11.98 0.33
CA LYS A 82 -4.24 -12.16 -0.43
C LYS A 82 -4.37 -11.14 -1.57
N ALA A 83 -4.10 -9.86 -1.30
CA ALA A 83 -4.13 -8.82 -2.33
C ALA A 83 -3.11 -9.08 -3.45
N ILE A 84 -1.89 -9.46 -3.10
CA ILE A 84 -0.83 -9.77 -4.07
C ILE A 84 -1.18 -11.00 -4.91
N LEU A 85 -1.67 -12.08 -4.28
CA LEU A 85 -2.06 -13.29 -4.99
C LEU A 85 -3.22 -13.02 -5.96
N ASN A 86 -4.27 -12.34 -5.50
CA ASN A 86 -5.39 -11.97 -6.37
C ASN A 86 -4.93 -11.15 -7.57
N PHE A 87 -4.04 -10.19 -7.35
CA PHE A 87 -3.50 -9.34 -8.42
C PHE A 87 -2.68 -10.13 -9.44
N ILE A 88 -1.84 -11.07 -8.99
CA ILE A 88 -1.02 -11.92 -9.86
C ILE A 88 -1.90 -12.92 -10.62
N GLU A 89 -2.94 -13.47 -10.00
CA GLU A 89 -3.83 -14.43 -10.66
C GLU A 89 -4.74 -13.77 -11.72
N ALA A 90 -5.06 -12.49 -11.54
CA ALA A 90 -5.93 -11.73 -12.44
C ALA A 90 -5.21 -11.10 -13.65
N ASN A 91 -3.87 -11.12 -13.70
CA ASN A 91 -3.05 -10.41 -14.69
C ASN A 91 -1.95 -11.29 -15.30
#